data_AF-A0A830FFK1-F1
#
_entry.id   AF-A0A830FFK1-F1
#
_cell.length_a   1.000
_cell.length_b   1.000
_cell.length_c   1.000
_cell.angle_alpha   90.00
_cell.angle_beta   90.00
_cell.angle_gamma   90.00
#
_symmetry.space_group_name_H-M   'P 1'
#
loop_
_entity.id
_entity.type
_entity.pdbx_description
1 polymer ?
#
loop_
_entity_poly.entity_id
_entity_poly.type
_entity_poly.pdbx_seq_one_letter_code
_entity_poly.pdbx_strand_id
1 'polypeptide(L)'
;MVPEDEISDGFLETLDNLIEYEEVVKENFELLEEVLHEHGNRIEVRVREDSIVQALGQTLVPDVKPDVAKDIGLNIFEFIIYGDLDSVNYLQREAESPEYVKGLVHLLSLYGTQMSSIRLARLQGDKFWSRINTDLTIRDQGDRYGMTHRLEIALDETVEFEASPPSNLNLIGYFINQQIRAMNSFGTTAGVSKSEIEQFKELANELIDTHNEHSDG
;
A
#
# COMPACT_ATOMS: atom_id res chain seq x y z
N MET A 1 -4.74 23.03 24.12
CA MET A 1 -3.48 22.31 24.36
C MET A 1 -3.52 21.14 23.41
N VAL A 2 -2.88 21.31 22.26
CA VAL A 2 -2.76 20.25 21.25
C VAL A 2 -1.75 19.24 21.84
N PRO A 3 -1.97 17.92 21.76
CA PRO A 3 -0.95 16.97 22.15
C PRO A 3 0.33 17.28 21.38
N GLU A 4 1.49 17.22 22.04
CA GLU A 4 2.76 17.14 21.32
C GLU A 4 2.68 15.85 20.50
N ASP A 5 2.72 15.96 19.18
CA ASP A 5 2.70 14.82 18.28
C ASP A 5 4.00 14.03 18.53
N GLU A 6 3.89 12.96 19.33
CA GLU A 6 5.01 12.04 19.57
C GLU A 6 5.29 11.26 18.29
N ILE A 7 6.51 11.39 17.77
CA ILE A 7 7.02 10.51 16.72
C ILE A 7 6.90 9.08 17.25
N SER A 8 6.20 8.20 16.51
CA SER A 8 6.04 6.82 16.94
C SER A 8 7.40 6.12 17.10
N ASP A 9 7.56 5.27 18.14
CA ASP A 9 8.81 4.55 18.44
C ASP A 9 9.43 3.86 17.21
N GLY A 10 8.61 3.28 16.32
CA GLY A 10 9.10 2.62 15.11
C GLY A 10 9.65 3.60 14.06
N PHE A 11 9.10 4.81 13.97
CA PHE A 11 9.63 5.83 13.06
C PHE A 11 10.84 6.57 13.65
N LEU A 12 10.96 6.63 14.98
CA LEU A 12 12.20 7.08 15.63
C LEU A 12 13.38 6.18 15.26
N GLU A 13 13.20 4.86 15.23
CA GLU A 13 14.24 3.91 14.78
C GLU A 13 14.66 4.16 13.31
N THR A 14 13.72 4.56 12.45
CA THR A 14 14.01 5.00 11.08
C THR A 14 14.93 6.22 11.09
N LEU A 15 14.62 7.24 11.89
CA LEU A 15 15.42 8.48 11.97
C LEU A 15 16.80 8.23 12.59
N ASP A 16 16.89 7.40 13.62
CA ASP A 16 18.14 7.05 14.28
C ASP A 16 19.09 6.31 13.33
N ASN A 17 18.57 5.35 12.55
CA ASN A 17 19.37 4.70 11.51
C ASN A 17 19.83 5.69 10.44
N LEU A 18 18.98 6.64 10.03
CA LEU A 18 19.37 7.69 9.09
C LEU A 18 20.50 8.57 9.64
N ILE A 19 20.52 8.84 10.95
CA ILE A 19 21.62 9.58 11.60
C ILE A 19 22.90 8.71 11.64
N GLU A 20 22.80 7.43 11.96
CA GLU A 20 23.95 6.51 12.01
C GLU A 20 24.74 6.48 10.68
N TYR A 21 24.02 6.57 9.55
CA TYR A 21 24.60 6.52 8.20
C TYR A 21 24.62 7.88 7.48
N GLU A 22 24.57 8.98 8.22
CA GLU A 22 24.50 10.35 7.71
C GLU A 22 25.51 10.64 6.58
N GLU A 23 26.80 10.37 6.80
CA GLU A 23 27.84 10.70 5.82
C GLU A 23 27.70 9.88 4.52
N VAL A 24 27.30 8.60 4.63
CA VAL A 24 27.08 7.73 3.47
C VAL A 24 25.92 8.23 2.62
N VAL A 25 24.81 8.62 3.25
CA VAL A 25 23.64 9.16 2.55
C VAL A 25 23.98 10.50 1.91
N LYS A 26 24.70 11.37 2.65
CA LYS A 26 25.10 12.69 2.18
C LYS A 26 26.03 12.66 0.97
N GLU A 27 27.00 11.76 0.94
CA GLU A 27 27.92 11.58 -0.19
C GLU A 27 27.19 11.09 -1.47
N ASN A 28 26.04 10.45 -1.31
CA ASN A 28 25.28 9.82 -2.40
C ASN A 28 23.99 10.57 -2.78
N PHE A 29 23.76 11.80 -2.30
CA PHE A 29 22.49 12.52 -2.54
C PHE A 29 22.13 12.68 -4.02
N GLU A 30 23.10 13.00 -4.88
CA GLU A 30 22.84 13.17 -6.32
C GLU A 30 22.31 11.87 -6.93
N LEU A 31 22.88 10.72 -6.57
CA LEU A 31 22.44 9.40 -7.05
C LEU A 31 21.07 9.01 -6.49
N LEU A 32 20.83 9.30 -5.21
CA LEU A 32 19.54 9.07 -4.57
C LEU A 32 18.43 9.91 -5.23
N GLU A 33 18.73 11.17 -5.54
CA GLU A 33 17.83 12.04 -6.27
C GLU A 33 17.53 11.51 -7.67
N GLU A 34 18.53 11.04 -8.41
CA GLU A 34 18.33 10.42 -9.73
C GLU A 34 17.39 9.21 -9.67
N VAL A 35 17.58 8.32 -8.68
CA VAL A 35 16.67 7.17 -8.47
C VAL A 35 15.24 7.64 -8.21
N LEU A 36 15.05 8.61 -7.30
CA LEU A 36 13.72 9.12 -6.98
C LEU A 36 13.08 9.83 -8.17
N HIS A 37 13.86 10.54 -8.97
CA HIS A 37 13.41 11.19 -10.20
C HIS A 37 12.95 10.17 -11.26
N GLU A 38 13.76 9.13 -11.50
CA GLU A 38 13.44 8.08 -12.47
C GLU A 38 12.17 7.31 -12.10
N HIS A 39 11.92 7.10 -10.81
CA HIS A 39 10.76 6.38 -10.32
C HIS A 39 9.53 7.29 -10.11
N GLY A 40 9.72 8.55 -9.69
CA GLY A 40 8.66 9.52 -9.41
C GLY A 40 8.00 10.11 -10.67
N ASN A 41 8.73 10.23 -11.78
CA ASN A 41 8.20 10.79 -13.03
C ASN A 41 7.50 9.77 -13.95
N ARG A 42 7.46 8.48 -13.57
CA ARG A 42 6.72 7.46 -14.33
C ARG A 42 5.24 7.53 -13.98
N ILE A 43 4.57 8.59 -14.44
CA ILE A 43 3.14 8.93 -14.22
C ILE A 43 2.18 7.79 -14.66
N GLU A 44 2.65 6.77 -15.39
CA GLU A 44 1.81 5.66 -15.89
C GLU A 44 2.19 4.26 -15.39
N VAL A 45 3.22 4.09 -14.55
CA VAL A 45 3.78 2.74 -14.31
C VAL A 45 3.62 2.32 -12.85
N ARG A 46 3.20 1.07 -12.70
CA ARG A 46 3.03 0.25 -11.49
C ARG A 46 4.34 0.08 -10.72
N VAL A 47 4.95 1.17 -10.24
CA VAL A 47 6.21 1.12 -9.49
C VAL A 47 5.94 0.54 -8.11
N ARG A 48 6.68 -0.51 -7.75
CA ARG A 48 6.60 -1.18 -6.44
C ARG A 48 7.60 -0.56 -5.47
N GLU A 49 7.19 -0.46 -4.20
CA GLU A 49 8.06 -0.12 -3.06
C GLU A 49 9.39 -0.86 -3.12
N ASP A 50 9.37 -2.19 -3.22
CA ASP A 50 10.59 -3.01 -3.24
C ASP A 50 11.59 -2.59 -4.33
N SER A 51 11.08 -2.17 -5.49
CA SER A 51 11.94 -1.76 -6.60
C SER A 51 12.67 -0.47 -6.30
N ILE A 52 12.00 0.48 -5.63
CA ILE A 52 12.58 1.77 -5.26
C ILE A 52 13.55 1.57 -4.12
N VAL A 53 13.14 0.87 -3.06
CA VAL A 53 13.99 0.56 -1.91
C VAL A 53 15.26 -0.16 -2.34
N GLN A 54 15.14 -1.12 -3.27
CA GLN A 54 16.29 -1.79 -3.84
C GLN A 54 17.20 -0.84 -4.63
N ALA A 55 16.63 0.05 -5.45
CA ALA A 55 17.41 1.01 -6.24
C ALA A 55 18.14 2.01 -5.32
N LEU A 56 17.46 2.56 -4.31
CA LEU A 56 18.06 3.42 -3.27
C LEU A 56 19.15 2.68 -2.50
N GLY A 57 18.93 1.43 -2.11
CA GLY A 57 19.97 0.65 -1.44
C GLY A 57 21.18 0.40 -2.33
N GLN A 58 20.96 0.14 -3.64
CA GLN A 58 22.04 -0.10 -4.60
C GLN A 58 22.97 1.10 -4.78
N THR A 59 22.49 2.33 -4.65
CA THR A 59 23.37 3.52 -4.71
C THR A 59 24.32 3.59 -3.53
N LEU A 60 24.00 2.94 -2.40
CA LEU A 60 24.78 2.99 -1.16
C LEU A 60 25.69 1.76 -0.96
N VAL A 61 25.51 0.69 -1.75
CA VAL A 61 26.34 -0.54 -1.69
C VAL A 61 27.86 -0.30 -1.81
N PRO A 62 28.37 0.71 -2.55
CA PRO A 62 29.80 0.98 -2.58
C PRO A 62 30.40 1.29 -1.19
N ASP A 63 29.60 1.85 -0.28
CA ASP A 63 30.07 2.42 0.98
C ASP A 63 29.63 1.59 2.21
N VAL A 64 28.61 0.73 2.06
CA VAL A 64 28.08 -0.12 3.13
C VAL A 64 27.75 -1.54 2.65
N LYS A 65 27.56 -2.47 3.59
CA LYS A 65 27.17 -3.86 3.26
C LYS A 65 25.80 -3.89 2.58
N PRO A 66 25.54 -4.80 1.63
CA PRO A 66 24.28 -4.84 0.88
C PRO A 66 23.00 -4.88 1.73
N ASP A 67 22.98 -5.66 2.81
CA ASP A 67 21.81 -5.75 3.69
C ASP A 67 21.55 -4.41 4.41
N VAL A 68 22.62 -3.79 4.92
CA VAL A 68 22.57 -2.46 5.56
C VAL A 68 22.16 -1.39 4.55
N ALA A 69 22.69 -1.45 3.32
CA ALA A 69 22.34 -0.53 2.25
C ALA A 69 20.84 -0.56 1.93
N LYS A 70 20.26 -1.77 1.89
CA LYS A 70 18.83 -1.96 1.68
C LYS A 70 18.00 -1.36 2.83
N ASP A 71 18.43 -1.55 4.07
CA ASP A 71 17.76 -1.00 5.25
C ASP A 71 17.82 0.54 5.26
N ILE A 72 18.97 1.14 4.91
CA ILE A 72 19.08 2.60 4.75
C ILE A 72 18.17 3.08 3.61
N GLY A 73 18.15 2.38 2.47
CA GLY A 73 17.27 2.68 1.35
C GLY A 73 15.79 2.66 1.73
N LEU A 74 15.39 1.72 2.60
CA LEU A 74 14.04 1.67 3.16
C LEU A 74 13.78 2.89 4.05
N ASN A 75 14.71 3.24 4.93
CA ASN A 75 14.55 4.36 5.86
C ASN A 75 14.48 5.71 5.13
N ILE A 76 15.25 5.89 4.05
CA ILE A 76 15.16 7.06 3.17
C ILE A 76 13.76 7.13 2.54
N PHE A 77 13.27 6.01 2.00
CA PHE A 77 11.95 5.93 1.38
C PHE A 77 10.83 6.24 2.38
N GLU A 78 10.91 5.69 3.60
CA GLU A 78 9.98 5.99 4.70
C GLU A 78 10.00 7.45 5.08
N PHE A 79 11.18 8.04 5.25
CA PHE A 79 11.31 9.46 5.56
C PHE A 79 10.68 10.33 4.48
N ILE A 80 10.84 10.00 3.19
CA ILE A 80 10.22 10.76 2.09
C ILE A 80 8.69 10.67 2.11
N ILE A 81 8.10 9.56 2.56
CA ILE A 81 6.65 9.37 2.58
C ILE A 81 6.00 9.93 3.85
N TYR A 82 6.64 9.70 5.00
CA TYR A 82 6.07 9.96 6.32
C TYR A 82 6.71 11.13 7.06
N GLY A 83 7.80 11.68 6.54
CA GLY A 83 8.49 12.81 7.15
C GLY A 83 7.59 14.03 7.27
N ASP A 84 7.55 14.58 8.47
CA ASP A 84 6.82 15.78 8.85
C ASP A 84 7.75 16.81 9.53
N LEU A 85 7.17 17.89 10.06
CA LEU A 85 7.94 18.93 10.74
C LEU A 85 8.67 18.40 11.99
N ASP A 86 8.09 17.45 12.72
CA ASP A 86 8.68 16.93 13.95
C ASP A 86 9.87 16.02 13.67
N SER A 87 9.77 15.17 12.64
CA SER A 87 10.92 14.39 12.16
C SER A 87 12.06 15.27 11.65
N VAL A 88 11.76 16.38 10.96
CA VAL A 88 12.78 17.35 10.53
C VAL A 88 13.41 18.04 11.73
N ASN A 89 12.62 18.46 12.72
CA ASN A 89 13.12 19.07 13.95
C ASN A 89 14.02 18.09 14.73
N TYR A 90 13.66 16.81 14.75
CA TYR A 90 14.47 15.74 15.34
C TYR A 90 15.82 15.62 14.65
N LEU A 91 15.83 15.46 13.32
CA LEU A 91 17.07 15.38 12.53
C LEU A 91 17.94 16.63 12.69
N GLN A 92 17.35 17.83 12.75
CA GLN A 92 18.10 19.07 12.99
C GLN A 92 18.78 19.13 14.36
N ARG A 93 18.23 18.42 15.35
CA ARG A 93 18.76 18.38 16.72
C ARG A 93 19.87 17.35 16.86
N GLU A 94 19.70 16.19 16.23
CA GLU A 94 20.53 15.01 16.50
C GLU A 94 21.58 14.75 15.41
N ALA A 95 21.36 15.17 14.15
CA ALA A 95 22.33 15.02 13.07
C ALA A 95 23.48 16.04 13.18
N GLU A 96 24.68 15.66 12.74
CA GLU A 96 25.87 16.50 12.85
C GLU A 96 25.97 17.54 11.72
N SER A 97 25.53 17.19 10.50
CA SER A 97 25.63 18.01 9.28
C SER A 97 24.29 18.68 8.93
N PRO A 98 24.24 20.02 8.93
CA PRO A 98 23.08 20.75 8.42
C PRO A 98 22.82 20.51 6.92
N GLU A 99 23.86 20.20 6.15
CA GLU A 99 23.76 19.87 4.72
C GLU A 99 23.03 18.56 4.50
N TYR A 100 23.28 17.56 5.35
CA TYR A 100 22.56 16.29 5.35
C TYR A 100 21.05 16.51 5.54
N VAL A 101 20.67 17.22 6.59
CA VAL A 101 19.26 17.48 6.88
C VAL A 101 18.60 18.29 5.76
N LYS A 102 19.30 19.27 5.18
CA LYS A 102 18.81 20.03 4.01
C LYS A 102 18.60 19.13 2.79
N GLY A 103 19.51 18.19 2.54
CA GLY A 103 19.38 17.22 1.44
C GLY A 103 18.14 16.34 1.63
N LEU A 104 17.95 15.75 2.81
CA LEU A 104 16.76 14.97 3.12
C LEU A 104 15.46 15.77 2.98
N VAL A 105 15.41 17.00 3.51
CA VAL A 105 14.26 17.90 3.36
C VAL A 105 14.01 18.24 1.89
N HIS A 106 15.06 18.38 1.09
CA HIS A 106 14.94 18.60 -0.35
C HIS A 106 14.28 17.42 -1.07
N LEU A 107 14.75 16.19 -0.79
CA LEU A 107 14.16 14.97 -1.34
C LEU A 107 12.69 14.79 -0.92
N LEU A 108 12.39 15.00 0.37
CA LEU A 108 11.02 15.00 0.90
C LEU A 108 10.13 16.01 0.16
N SER A 109 10.61 17.25 0.00
CA SER A 109 9.85 18.32 -0.65
C SER A 109 9.59 18.06 -2.13
N LEU A 110 10.53 17.46 -2.85
CA LEU A 110 10.38 17.20 -4.29
C LEU A 110 9.55 15.95 -4.56
N TYR A 111 9.79 14.88 -3.81
CA TYR A 111 9.28 13.54 -4.16
C TYR A 111 8.19 13.03 -3.22
N GLY A 112 8.00 13.61 -2.02
CA GLY A 112 7.08 13.09 -1.01
C GLY A 112 5.64 12.92 -1.52
N THR A 113 5.11 13.90 -2.26
CA THR A 113 3.76 13.79 -2.85
C THR A 113 3.67 12.63 -3.86
N GLN A 114 4.66 12.47 -4.73
CA GLN A 114 4.68 11.40 -5.73
C GLN A 114 4.82 10.03 -5.05
N MET A 115 5.74 9.91 -4.09
CA MET A 115 6.03 8.67 -3.37
C MET A 115 4.88 8.24 -2.47
N SER A 116 4.09 9.18 -1.93
CA SER A 116 2.88 8.86 -1.14
C SER A 116 1.81 8.10 -1.92
N SER A 117 1.84 8.15 -3.26
CA SER A 117 0.92 7.42 -4.14
C SER A 117 1.36 5.98 -4.43
N ILE A 118 2.56 5.59 -3.98
CA ILE A 118 3.16 4.29 -4.26
C ILE A 118 2.54 3.22 -3.37
N ARG A 119 2.35 2.04 -3.96
CA ARG A 119 1.86 0.88 -3.24
C ARG A 119 2.94 0.36 -2.28
N LEU A 120 2.60 0.36 -1.00
CA LEU A 120 3.40 -0.21 0.08
C LEU A 120 3.07 -1.70 0.26
N ALA A 121 3.87 -2.56 -0.37
CA ALA A 121 3.65 -4.00 -0.40
C ALA A 121 3.68 -4.60 1.02
N ARG A 122 4.59 -4.11 1.87
CA ARG A 122 4.74 -4.61 3.25
C ARG A 122 3.54 -4.36 4.16
N LEU A 123 2.76 -3.32 3.89
CA LEU A 123 1.55 -2.99 4.66
C LEU A 123 0.31 -3.74 4.16
N GLN A 124 0.29 -4.11 2.88
CA GLN A 124 -0.89 -4.70 2.22
C GLN A 124 -0.79 -6.22 2.04
N GLY A 125 0.43 -6.76 2.05
CA GLY A 125 0.74 -8.16 1.78
C GLY A 125 0.84 -8.49 0.28
N ASP A 126 1.66 -9.49 -0.04
CA ASP A 126 2.03 -9.88 -1.41
C ASP A 126 0.83 -10.23 -2.30
N LYS A 127 -0.28 -10.67 -1.70
CA LYS A 127 -1.50 -11.11 -2.40
C LYS A 127 -2.63 -10.08 -2.38
N PHE A 128 -2.33 -8.82 -2.07
CA PHE A 128 -3.34 -7.76 -2.16
C PHE A 128 -3.73 -7.49 -3.61
N TRP A 129 -5.04 -7.53 -3.85
CA TRP A 129 -5.69 -7.31 -5.13
C TRP A 129 -6.11 -5.84 -5.21
N SER A 130 -5.63 -5.16 -6.24
CA SER A 130 -5.77 -3.70 -6.41
C SER A 130 -7.05 -3.32 -7.16
N ARG A 131 -7.59 -4.22 -7.98
CA ARG A 131 -8.79 -3.96 -8.78
C ARG A 131 -9.57 -5.24 -9.02
N ILE A 132 -10.89 -5.15 -9.00
CA ILE A 132 -11.80 -6.16 -9.54
C ILE A 132 -12.61 -5.52 -10.66
N ASN A 133 -12.58 -6.14 -11.84
CA ASN A 133 -13.50 -5.83 -12.93
C ASN A 133 -14.46 -7.00 -13.09
N THR A 134 -15.75 -6.70 -13.26
CA THR A 134 -16.79 -7.72 -13.36
C THR A 134 -17.57 -7.52 -14.64
N ASP A 135 -17.57 -8.52 -15.51
CA ASP A 135 -18.37 -8.55 -16.73
C ASP A 135 -19.54 -9.52 -16.59
N LEU A 136 -20.71 -9.11 -17.05
CA LEU A 136 -21.85 -10.02 -17.19
C LEU A 136 -21.58 -10.98 -18.35
N THR A 137 -21.80 -12.27 -18.11
CA THR A 137 -21.59 -13.33 -19.10
C THR A 137 -22.80 -14.24 -19.20
N ILE A 138 -22.99 -14.81 -20.39
CA ILE A 138 -24.00 -15.84 -20.64
C ILE A 138 -23.22 -17.14 -20.80
N ARG A 139 -23.48 -18.12 -19.94
CA ARG A 139 -22.79 -19.42 -20.01
C ARG A 139 -23.40 -20.30 -21.11
N ASP A 140 -22.55 -21.07 -21.77
CA ASP A 140 -22.74 -21.63 -23.12
C ASP A 140 -23.76 -22.79 -23.25
N GLN A 141 -24.75 -22.90 -22.37
CA GLN A 141 -25.83 -23.91 -22.45
C GLN A 141 -27.22 -23.39 -22.02
N GLY A 142 -27.53 -22.13 -22.35
CA GLY A 142 -28.88 -21.58 -22.21
C GLY A 142 -29.09 -20.79 -20.91
N ASP A 143 -29.51 -19.54 -21.08
CA ASP A 143 -30.19 -18.61 -20.14
C ASP A 143 -29.68 -18.45 -18.70
N ARG A 144 -28.52 -19.03 -18.35
CA ARG A 144 -27.91 -18.84 -17.03
C ARG A 144 -26.93 -17.67 -17.06
N TYR A 145 -27.36 -16.56 -16.47
CA TYR A 145 -26.53 -15.38 -16.22
C TYR A 145 -25.40 -15.74 -15.26
N GLY A 146 -24.17 -15.42 -15.66
CA GLY A 146 -22.96 -15.53 -14.84
C GLY A 146 -22.20 -14.21 -14.82
N MET A 147 -21.15 -14.16 -14.00
CA MET A 147 -20.23 -13.03 -13.96
C MET A 147 -18.81 -13.53 -14.12
N THR A 148 -18.03 -12.87 -14.97
CA THR A 148 -16.58 -13.08 -15.04
C THR A 148 -15.90 -11.98 -14.25
N HIS A 149 -15.13 -12.37 -13.25
CA HIS A 149 -14.34 -11.45 -12.44
C HIS A 149 -12.88 -11.52 -12.88
N ARG A 150 -12.30 -10.35 -13.15
CA ARG A 150 -10.87 -10.17 -13.38
C ARG A 150 -10.28 -9.42 -12.18
N LEU A 151 -9.50 -10.13 -11.38
CA LEU A 151 -8.76 -9.61 -10.24
C LEU A 151 -7.35 -9.24 -10.66
N GLU A 152 -6.95 -8.00 -10.42
CA GLU A 152 -5.57 -7.55 -10.57
C GLU A 152 -4.87 -7.71 -9.21
N ILE A 153 -3.92 -8.64 -9.11
CA ILE A 153 -3.11 -8.91 -7.92
C ILE A 153 -1.75 -8.28 -8.11
N ALA A 154 -1.25 -7.58 -7.09
CA ALA A 154 0.11 -7.02 -7.07
C ALA A 154 0.46 -6.07 -8.26
N LEU A 155 -0.52 -5.70 -9.09
CA LEU A 155 -0.40 -4.93 -10.33
C LEU A 155 0.27 -5.68 -11.52
N ASP A 156 0.54 -6.98 -11.44
CA ASP A 156 1.21 -7.73 -12.53
C ASP A 156 0.51 -9.05 -12.85
N GLU A 157 -0.18 -9.62 -11.88
CA GLU A 157 -0.95 -10.84 -12.02
C GLU A 157 -2.42 -10.48 -12.24
N THR A 158 -3.03 -11.08 -13.27
CA THR A 158 -4.48 -11.03 -13.45
C THR A 158 -5.04 -12.43 -13.30
N VAL A 159 -5.93 -12.61 -12.33
CA VAL A 159 -6.67 -13.85 -12.15
C VAL A 159 -8.09 -13.64 -12.66
N GLU A 160 -8.50 -14.47 -13.60
CA GLU A 160 -9.85 -14.49 -14.13
C GLU A 160 -10.60 -15.71 -13.61
N PHE A 161 -11.81 -15.52 -13.11
CA PHE A 161 -12.68 -16.61 -12.74
C PHE A 161 -14.14 -16.27 -13.01
N GLU A 162 -14.91 -17.30 -13.36
CA GLU A 162 -16.34 -17.16 -13.57
C GLU A 162 -17.12 -17.59 -12.33
N ALA A 163 -17.99 -16.72 -11.85
CA ALA A 163 -18.89 -16.98 -10.73
C ALA A 163 -20.33 -17.19 -11.21
N SER A 164 -21.00 -18.17 -10.61
CA SER A 164 -22.47 -18.23 -10.62
C SER A 164 -23.06 -17.14 -9.70
N PRO A 165 -24.35 -16.80 -9.82
CA PRO A 165 -24.98 -15.82 -8.93
C PRO A 165 -24.78 -16.10 -7.42
N PRO A 166 -24.91 -17.35 -6.93
CA PRO A 166 -24.61 -17.68 -5.53
C PRO A 166 -23.12 -17.49 -5.16
N SER A 167 -22.19 -17.86 -6.05
CA SER A 167 -20.75 -17.65 -5.82
C SER A 167 -20.40 -16.17 -5.76
N ASN A 168 -21.08 -15.33 -6.54
CA ASN A 168 -20.87 -13.88 -6.52
C ASN A 168 -21.37 -13.23 -5.22
N LEU A 169 -22.51 -13.68 -4.69
CA LEU A 169 -22.99 -13.20 -3.38
C LEU A 169 -22.02 -13.55 -2.24
N ASN A 170 -21.43 -14.75 -2.29
CA ASN A 170 -20.35 -15.13 -1.36
C ASN A 170 -19.12 -14.25 -1.49
N LEU A 171 -18.73 -13.89 -2.71
CA LEU A 171 -17.60 -12.99 -2.98
C LEU A 171 -17.85 -11.58 -2.42
N ILE A 172 -19.05 -11.02 -2.64
CA ILE A 172 -19.47 -9.73 -2.07
C ILE A 172 -19.43 -9.78 -0.54
N GLY A 173 -19.99 -10.85 0.06
CA GLY A 173 -19.96 -11.06 1.51
C GLY A 173 -18.53 -11.13 2.06
N TYR A 174 -17.61 -11.77 1.34
CA TYR A 174 -16.19 -11.80 1.71
C TYR A 174 -15.57 -10.40 1.70
N PHE A 175 -15.82 -9.58 0.68
CA PHE A 175 -15.27 -8.22 0.60
C PHE A 175 -15.82 -7.28 1.67
N ILE A 176 -17.11 -7.35 1.98
CA ILE A 176 -17.72 -6.61 3.08
C ILE A 176 -17.02 -6.98 4.41
N ASN A 177 -16.81 -8.27 4.67
CA ASN A 177 -16.12 -8.73 5.88
C ASN A 177 -14.67 -8.25 5.96
N GLN A 178 -13.95 -8.22 4.84
CA GLN A 178 -12.58 -7.68 4.81
C GLN A 178 -12.55 -6.18 5.07
N GLN A 179 -13.46 -5.40 4.49
CA GLN A 179 -13.57 -3.96 4.79
C GLN A 179 -13.85 -3.73 6.27
N ILE A 180 -14.78 -4.47 6.89
CA ILE A 180 -15.08 -4.34 8.32
C ILE A 180 -13.86 -4.64 9.18
N ARG A 181 -13.10 -5.69 8.85
CA ARG A 181 -11.85 -6.02 9.56
C ARG A 181 -10.85 -4.87 9.45
N ALA A 182 -10.64 -4.35 8.25
CA ALA A 182 -9.75 -3.20 8.04
C ALA A 182 -10.21 -1.98 8.83
N MET A 183 -11.49 -1.61 8.77
CA MET A 183 -12.05 -0.47 9.51
C MET A 183 -11.86 -0.60 11.02
N ASN A 184 -12.14 -1.79 11.57
CA ASN A 184 -11.92 -2.08 12.99
C ASN A 184 -10.43 -2.00 13.37
N SER A 185 -9.52 -2.44 12.50
CA SER A 185 -8.08 -2.35 12.71
C SER A 185 -7.55 -0.91 12.72
N PHE A 186 -8.18 0.00 11.97
CA PHE A 186 -7.81 1.41 11.92
C PHE A 186 -8.57 2.29 12.91
N GLY A 187 -9.30 1.71 13.88
CA GLY A 187 -10.03 2.46 14.90
C GLY A 187 -11.17 3.34 14.36
N THR A 188 -11.57 3.16 13.10
CA THR A 188 -12.70 3.88 12.52
C THR A 188 -13.98 3.15 12.90
N THR A 189 -14.78 3.76 13.78
CA THR A 189 -16.14 3.28 14.07
C THR A 189 -16.97 3.32 12.79
N ALA A 190 -17.24 2.15 12.23
CA ALA A 190 -17.92 2.00 10.95
C ALA A 190 -19.30 2.67 10.93
N GLY A 191 -19.58 3.39 9.84
CA GLY A 191 -20.92 3.84 9.48
C GLY A 191 -21.83 2.73 8.94
N VAL A 192 -21.33 1.50 8.79
CA VAL A 192 -22.12 0.31 8.46
C VAL A 192 -22.21 -0.54 9.72
N SER A 193 -23.41 -0.58 10.28
CA SER A 193 -23.73 -1.33 11.50
C SER A 193 -23.69 -2.83 11.22
N LYS A 194 -23.27 -3.62 12.22
CA LYS A 194 -23.30 -5.09 12.19
C LYS A 194 -24.67 -5.66 11.77
N SER A 195 -25.75 -4.94 12.10
CA SER A 195 -27.12 -5.27 11.68
C SER A 195 -27.38 -5.15 10.19
N GLU A 196 -26.82 -4.16 9.50
CA GLU A 196 -27.00 -3.99 8.04
C GLU A 196 -26.28 -5.10 7.26
N ILE A 197 -25.18 -5.61 7.80
CA ILE A 197 -24.42 -6.72 7.20
C ILE A 197 -25.17 -8.05 7.36
N GLU A 198 -25.77 -8.30 8.52
CA GLU A 198 -26.58 -9.51 8.70
C GLU A 198 -27.86 -9.46 7.87
N GLN A 199 -28.52 -8.30 7.76
CA GLN A 199 -29.65 -8.11 6.84
C GLN A 199 -29.25 -8.36 5.38
N PHE A 200 -28.07 -7.90 4.95
CA PHE A 200 -27.59 -8.19 3.59
C PHE A 200 -27.35 -9.68 3.38
N LYS A 201 -26.78 -10.39 4.36
CA LYS A 201 -26.57 -11.85 4.27
C LYS A 201 -27.89 -12.62 4.23
N GLU A 202 -28.87 -12.22 5.04
CA GLU A 202 -30.21 -12.81 5.02
C GLU A 202 -30.85 -12.62 3.64
N LEU A 203 -30.83 -11.40 3.11
CA LEU A 203 -31.38 -11.10 1.78
C LEU A 203 -30.65 -11.85 0.66
N ALA A 204 -29.32 -11.99 0.76
CA ALA A 204 -28.52 -12.75 -0.20
C ALA A 204 -28.86 -14.25 -0.16
N ASN A 205 -29.04 -14.83 1.03
CA ASN A 205 -29.44 -16.22 1.17
C ASN A 205 -30.86 -16.46 0.63
N GLU A 206 -31.81 -15.58 0.92
CA GLU A 206 -33.17 -15.65 0.35
C GLU A 206 -33.15 -15.61 -1.18
N LEU A 207 -32.31 -14.76 -1.79
CA LEU A 207 -32.14 -14.70 -3.24
C LEU A 207 -31.52 -15.97 -3.83
N ILE A 208 -30.58 -16.62 -3.12
CA ILE A 208 -29.98 -17.90 -3.52
C ILE A 208 -31.03 -19.01 -3.46
N ASP A 209 -31.79 -19.08 -2.36
CA ASP A 209 -32.80 -20.11 -2.15
C ASP A 209 -33.92 -20.00 -3.20
N THR A 210 -34.40 -18.78 -3.47
CA THR A 210 -35.40 -18.52 -4.51
C THR A 210 -34.91 -18.90 -5.91
N HIS A 211 -33.62 -18.69 -6.20
CA HIS A 211 -33.04 -19.07 -7.49
C HIS A 211 -32.91 -20.60 -7.66
N ASN A 212 -32.60 -21.31 -6.58
CA ASN A 212 -32.49 -22.77 -6.58
C ASN A 212 -33.88 -23.42 -6.75
N GLU A 213 -34.91 -22.90 -6.08
CA GLU A 213 -36.30 -23.38 -6.22
C GLU A 213 -36.86 -23.24 -7.64
N HIS A 214 -36.42 -22.22 -8.39
CA HIS A 214 -36.82 -22.00 -9.79
C HIS A 214 -35.94 -22.71 -10.82
N SER A 215 -34.83 -23.32 -10.43
CA SER A 215 -33.91 -24.04 -11.33
C SER A 215 -34.18 -25.54 -11.42
N ASP A 216 -35.01 -26.08 -10.52
CA ASP A 216 -35.38 -27.51 -10.40
C ASP A 216 -36.81 -27.82 -10.94
N GLY A 217 -37.48 -26.85 -11.57
CA GLY A 217 -38.79 -27.01 -12.23
C GLY A 217 -38.72 -26.78 -13.73
#